data_AF-G1N8A7-F1
#
_entry.id   AF-G1N8A7-F1
#
_cell.length_a   1.000
_cell.length_b   1.000
_cell.length_c   1.000
_cell.angle_alpha   90.00
_cell.angle_beta   90.00
_cell.angle_gamma   90.00
#
_symmetry.space_group_name_H-M   'P 1'
#
loop_
_entity.id
_entity.type
_entity.pdbx_description
1 polymer ?
#
loop_
_entity_poly.entity_id
_entity_poly.type
_entity_poly.pdbx_seq_one_letter_code
_entity_poly.pdbx_strand_id
1 'polypeptide(L)'
;ALPARCGPPRELRALLGPDTRVTFLPGLPKQPSFRHFSGHLCIGPTQRLHYWFVEAQNNPQSSPLVLWLNGGPGCSSMEGFLKEHGPFLLPGLPCSPAPLLSPQIANMLYLESPAGVGFSYSEDKKYATNDTEVAHNNYLALKEFLRLFPEYSKNDLFLTGESYGGIYIPTLAEWVMQDPSLNLKGIAVGNGLSSYEINDNSLVYFAYYHGLLGTQLWKDLQAFCCSEGKCNFHDNSNLNCTLKMAEMIEIVEESGLNIYNLYAPCAGGVPGSMRYEGDYLVTHDLGNSFIRMPMRFSWRQNLFRMPVARNKVRMDPPCTNSTAPTMYLNSPEVRKALHISPNAPEWQVCSFEVNRSYKRLYMQMNDQYLKLLGAMKYRILVYNGDVDMACNFLGDEWFVDSLCQKVQVARRPWLYTEGGENQIGGFVKEFTNIAFLTVKGAGHMVPTDQPLAAFTMFSRFIKNEPY
;
A
#
# COMPACT_ATOMS: atom_id res chain seq x y z
N ALA A 1 -21.93 -17.77 3.35
CA ALA A 1 -22.73 -18.02 2.14
C ALA A 1 -22.73 -16.74 1.30
N LEU A 2 -22.37 -16.81 0.02
CA LEU A 2 -22.40 -15.64 -0.87
C LEU A 2 -23.83 -15.07 -0.89
N PRO A 3 -24.03 -13.74 -0.79
CA PRO A 3 -25.37 -13.16 -0.86
C PRO A 3 -26.05 -13.50 -2.20
N ALA A 4 -27.37 -13.70 -2.14
CA ALA A 4 -28.17 -14.12 -3.28
C ALA A 4 -28.17 -13.07 -4.41
N ARG A 5 -27.69 -13.50 -5.59
CA ARG A 5 -27.87 -12.94 -6.94
C ARG A 5 -27.52 -11.45 -7.11
N CYS A 6 -26.27 -11.18 -7.47
CA CYS A 6 -25.98 -10.17 -8.49
C CYS A 6 -26.57 -10.68 -9.83
N GLY A 7 -27.85 -10.45 -10.08
CA GLY A 7 -28.43 -10.68 -11.40
C GLY A 7 -28.22 -9.43 -12.24
N PRO A 8 -27.36 -9.41 -13.27
CA PRO A 8 -27.22 -8.22 -14.09
C PRO A 8 -28.43 -8.10 -15.05
N PRO A 9 -28.78 -6.89 -15.53
CA PRO A 9 -29.41 -6.75 -16.84
C PRO A 9 -28.55 -7.53 -17.85
N ARG A 10 -29.17 -8.17 -18.85
CA ARG A 10 -28.50 -9.08 -19.82
C ARG A 10 -27.18 -8.53 -20.42
N GLU A 11 -26.99 -7.21 -20.45
CA GLU A 11 -25.81 -6.52 -21.00
C GLU A 11 -24.57 -6.54 -20.09
N LEU A 12 -24.69 -6.70 -18.77
CA LEU A 12 -23.54 -6.68 -17.83
C LEU A 12 -22.92 -8.06 -17.57
N ARG A 13 -23.51 -9.15 -18.08
CA ARG A 13 -22.93 -10.50 -18.02
C ARG A 13 -21.59 -10.59 -18.76
N ALA A 14 -21.37 -9.75 -19.76
CA ALA A 14 -20.14 -9.71 -20.56
C ALA A 14 -18.93 -9.11 -19.82
N LEU A 15 -19.13 -8.51 -18.64
CA LEU A 15 -18.08 -7.84 -17.85
C LEU A 15 -17.64 -8.62 -16.60
N LEU A 16 -18.11 -9.88 -16.46
CA LEU A 16 -17.94 -10.69 -15.25
C LEU A 16 -17.43 -12.10 -15.63
N GLY A 17 -16.11 -12.31 -15.67
CA GLY A 17 -15.49 -13.63 -15.84
C GLY A 17 -14.46 -13.71 -16.97
N PRO A 18 -14.11 -14.91 -17.49
CA PRO A 18 -13.01 -15.13 -18.45
C PRO A 18 -13.09 -14.33 -19.76
N ASP A 19 -14.23 -13.70 -20.05
CA ASP A 19 -14.42 -12.75 -21.17
C ASP A 19 -13.76 -11.37 -20.91
N THR A 20 -13.22 -11.10 -19.71
CA THR A 20 -12.51 -9.87 -19.33
C THR A 20 -11.03 -9.85 -19.73
N ARG A 21 -10.61 -10.77 -20.61
CA ARG A 21 -9.23 -10.81 -21.09
C ARG A 21 -8.90 -9.51 -21.82
N VAL A 22 -7.76 -8.91 -21.47
CA VAL A 22 -7.22 -7.76 -22.20
C VAL A 22 -6.39 -8.33 -23.36
N THR A 23 -6.86 -8.11 -24.60
CA THR A 23 -6.21 -8.62 -25.82
C THR A 23 -5.31 -7.59 -26.49
N PHE A 24 -5.62 -6.32 -26.28
CA PHE A 24 -4.84 -5.18 -26.77
C PHE A 24 -4.85 -4.09 -25.72
N LEU A 25 -3.66 -3.73 -25.23
CA LEU A 25 -3.48 -2.61 -24.32
C LEU A 25 -2.83 -1.43 -25.06
N PRO A 26 -3.52 -0.27 -25.18
CA PRO A 26 -2.96 0.92 -25.83
C PRO A 26 -1.64 1.38 -25.21
N GLY A 27 -0.75 1.94 -26.01
CA GLY A 27 0.52 2.51 -25.56
C GLY A 27 1.69 1.52 -25.43
N LEU A 28 1.45 0.21 -25.47
CA LEU A 28 2.54 -0.78 -25.48
C LEU A 28 3.16 -0.93 -26.87
N PRO A 29 4.50 -0.89 -27.01
CA PRO A 29 5.18 -1.13 -28.28
C PRO A 29 5.04 -2.60 -28.74
N LYS A 30 4.86 -3.52 -27.80
CA LYS A 30 4.62 -4.95 -28.05
C LYS A 30 3.60 -5.46 -27.03
N GLN A 31 2.59 -6.19 -27.51
CA GLN A 31 1.58 -6.77 -26.63
C GLN A 31 2.17 -7.92 -25.78
N PRO A 32 1.65 -8.12 -24.55
CA PRO A 32 2.15 -9.13 -23.63
C PRO A 32 2.00 -10.54 -24.20
N SER A 33 2.97 -11.43 -23.94
CA SER A 33 2.86 -12.86 -24.27
C SER A 33 2.05 -13.64 -23.25
N PHE A 34 2.01 -13.17 -22.00
CA PHE A 34 1.20 -13.74 -20.92
C PHE A 34 -0.22 -13.20 -20.97
N ARG A 35 -1.17 -13.93 -20.37
CA ARG A 35 -2.56 -13.48 -20.29
C ARG A 35 -2.72 -12.52 -19.11
N HIS A 36 -3.58 -11.54 -19.29
CA HIS A 36 -3.99 -10.61 -18.25
C HIS A 36 -5.45 -10.22 -18.46
N PHE A 37 -6.13 -9.90 -17.37
CA PHE A 37 -7.56 -9.72 -17.28
C PHE A 37 -7.86 -8.49 -16.45
N SER A 38 -8.88 -7.73 -16.82
CA SER A 38 -9.30 -6.57 -16.05
C SER A 38 -10.81 -6.43 -16.06
N GLY A 39 -11.41 -6.16 -14.90
CA GLY A 39 -12.85 -6.04 -14.76
C GLY A 39 -13.25 -5.73 -13.33
N HIS A 40 -14.51 -6.01 -12.98
CA HIS A 40 -15.05 -5.70 -11.65
C HIS A 40 -15.56 -6.95 -10.93
N LEU A 41 -15.26 -7.07 -9.64
CA LEU A 41 -15.75 -8.12 -8.74
C LEU A 41 -17.01 -7.66 -8.01
N CYS A 42 -18.08 -8.46 -8.06
CA CYS A 42 -19.32 -8.20 -7.32
C CYS A 42 -19.17 -8.69 -5.87
N ILE A 43 -19.04 -7.78 -4.91
CA ILE A 43 -18.82 -8.14 -3.49
C ILE A 43 -20.02 -7.85 -2.58
N GLY A 44 -21.08 -7.29 -3.15
CA GLY A 44 -22.30 -6.95 -2.43
C GLY A 44 -23.36 -6.41 -3.39
N PRO A 45 -24.51 -5.93 -2.86
CA PRO A 45 -25.60 -5.42 -3.69
C PRO A 45 -25.12 -4.32 -4.65
N THR A 46 -24.38 -3.33 -4.12
CA THR A 46 -23.98 -2.12 -4.86
C THR A 46 -22.49 -2.06 -5.18
N GLN A 47 -21.64 -2.68 -4.37
CA GLN A 47 -20.19 -2.53 -4.44
C GLN A 47 -19.57 -3.38 -5.56
N ARG A 48 -18.66 -2.76 -6.33
CA ARG A 48 -17.93 -3.35 -7.45
C ARG A 48 -16.45 -2.96 -7.32
N LEU A 49 -15.57 -3.93 -7.09
CA LEU A 49 -14.13 -3.67 -6.99
C LEU A 49 -13.42 -3.98 -8.30
N HIS A 50 -12.72 -3.00 -8.87
CA HIS A 50 -11.87 -3.20 -10.03
C HIS A 50 -10.66 -4.05 -9.68
N TYR A 51 -10.31 -4.96 -10.59
CA TYR A 51 -9.08 -5.72 -10.51
C TYR A 51 -8.33 -5.67 -11.84
N TRP A 52 -7.00 -5.82 -11.76
CA TRP A 52 -6.16 -6.19 -12.87
C TRP A 52 -5.33 -7.42 -12.49
N PHE A 53 -5.64 -8.54 -13.13
CA PHE A 53 -4.98 -9.82 -12.91
C PHE A 53 -3.98 -10.12 -14.03
N VAL A 54 -2.78 -10.55 -13.67
CA VAL A 54 -1.70 -10.90 -14.59
C VAL A 54 -1.22 -12.31 -14.29
N GLU A 55 -1.27 -13.19 -15.28
CA GLU A 55 -0.76 -14.55 -15.13
C GLU A 55 0.76 -14.57 -15.05
N ALA A 56 1.30 -15.57 -14.32
CA ALA A 56 2.71 -15.85 -14.35
C ALA A 56 3.15 -16.21 -15.78
N GLN A 57 4.31 -15.73 -16.22
CA GLN A 57 4.86 -16.04 -17.53
C GLN A 57 5.25 -17.52 -17.65
N ASN A 58 5.70 -18.10 -16.54
CA ASN A 58 6.10 -19.49 -16.45
C ASN A 58 5.06 -20.27 -15.63
N ASN A 59 4.48 -21.30 -16.24
CA ASN A 59 3.57 -22.27 -15.59
C ASN A 59 2.48 -21.64 -14.70
N PRO A 60 1.64 -20.72 -15.21
CA PRO A 60 0.66 -19.99 -14.40
C PRO A 60 -0.28 -20.91 -13.61
N GLN A 61 -0.58 -22.10 -14.12
CA GLN A 61 -1.43 -23.10 -13.43
C GLN A 61 -0.85 -23.59 -12.10
N SER A 62 0.48 -23.63 -11.95
CA SER A 62 1.15 -24.08 -10.72
C SER A 62 1.80 -22.94 -9.92
N SER A 63 1.95 -21.76 -10.52
CA SER A 63 2.56 -20.60 -9.87
C SER A 63 1.66 -20.02 -8.76
N PRO A 64 2.21 -19.46 -7.68
CA PRO A 64 1.41 -18.87 -6.61
C PRO A 64 0.43 -17.79 -7.10
N LEU A 65 -0.69 -17.63 -6.42
CA LEU A 65 -1.59 -16.48 -6.56
C LEU A 65 -1.22 -15.44 -5.49
N VAL A 66 -0.93 -14.22 -5.91
CA VAL A 66 -0.48 -13.15 -5.03
C VAL A 66 -1.39 -11.95 -5.19
N LEU A 67 -2.10 -11.60 -4.12
CA LEU A 67 -2.87 -10.36 -4.05
C LEU A 67 -1.94 -9.21 -3.70
N TRP A 68 -2.03 -8.10 -4.41
CA TRP A 68 -1.36 -6.84 -4.09
C TRP A 68 -2.38 -5.74 -3.75
N LEU A 69 -2.17 -5.07 -2.62
CA LEU A 69 -2.93 -3.90 -2.17
C LEU A 69 -2.00 -2.71 -1.87
N ASN A 70 -2.14 -1.61 -2.61
CA ASN A 70 -1.61 -0.32 -2.16
C ASN A 70 -2.43 0.20 -0.96
N GLY A 71 -1.94 1.27 -0.32
CA GLY A 71 -2.50 1.82 0.91
C GLY A 71 -3.39 3.05 0.73
N GLY A 72 -2.96 4.17 1.34
CA GLY A 72 -3.74 5.40 1.45
C GLY A 72 -4.08 5.73 2.91
N PRO A 73 -5.28 5.44 3.43
CA PRO A 73 -6.35 4.66 2.83
C PRO A 73 -7.03 5.39 1.67
N GLY A 74 -7.42 4.62 0.64
CA GLY A 74 -8.11 5.15 -0.54
C GLY A 74 -7.24 5.32 -1.78
N CYS A 75 -6.01 4.80 -1.80
CA CYS A 75 -5.13 4.88 -2.97
C CYS A 75 -5.18 3.61 -3.81
N SER A 76 -5.01 3.77 -5.11
CA SER A 76 -5.22 2.72 -6.11
C SER A 76 -4.06 1.75 -6.20
N SER A 77 -4.38 0.45 -6.28
CA SER A 77 -3.41 -0.61 -6.57
C SER A 77 -2.86 -0.59 -8.00
N MET A 78 -3.35 0.31 -8.86
CA MET A 78 -2.75 0.56 -10.16
C MET A 78 -1.45 1.36 -10.06
N GLU A 79 -1.17 1.97 -8.91
CA GLU A 79 0.17 2.50 -8.61
C GLU A 79 1.20 1.38 -8.57
N GLY A 80 0.95 0.32 -7.77
CA GLY A 80 1.78 -0.88 -7.75
C GLY A 80 1.93 -1.56 -9.10
N PHE A 81 0.87 -1.53 -9.91
CA PHE A 81 0.92 -2.05 -11.27
C PHE A 81 1.79 -1.19 -12.20
N LEU A 82 1.57 0.12 -12.26
CA LEU A 82 2.12 0.97 -13.33
C LEU A 82 3.43 1.66 -12.96
N LYS A 83 3.79 1.69 -11.67
CA LYS A 83 4.96 2.43 -11.17
C LYS A 83 5.94 1.56 -10.38
N GLU A 84 5.47 0.51 -9.74
CA GLU A 84 6.32 -0.27 -8.84
C GLU A 84 6.79 -1.57 -9.51
N HIS A 85 5.91 -2.57 -9.62
CA HIS A 85 6.34 -3.93 -9.94
C HIS A 85 5.40 -4.68 -10.88
N GLY A 86 4.47 -3.99 -11.54
CA GLY A 86 3.72 -4.60 -12.62
C GLY A 86 4.58 -4.88 -13.86
N PRO A 87 4.01 -5.61 -14.83
CA PRO A 87 4.73 -6.04 -16.03
C PRO A 87 5.20 -4.90 -16.93
N PHE A 88 4.55 -3.74 -16.85
CA PHE A 88 4.81 -2.57 -17.70
C PHE A 88 4.78 -1.34 -16.81
N LEU A 89 5.84 -0.54 -16.86
CA LEU A 89 5.88 0.73 -16.18
C LEU A 89 5.49 1.84 -17.15
N LEU A 90 4.86 2.89 -16.63
CA LEU A 90 4.61 4.13 -17.36
C LEU A 90 5.70 5.17 -17.02
N PRO A 91 6.89 5.17 -17.64
CA PRO A 91 7.65 6.40 -17.75
C PRO A 91 7.07 7.22 -18.91
N GLY A 92 7.07 8.55 -18.78
CA GLY A 92 6.45 9.52 -19.69
C GLY A 92 6.46 9.06 -21.16
N LEU A 93 5.25 8.98 -21.74
CA LEU A 93 4.93 8.46 -23.07
C LEU A 93 6.10 8.51 -24.06
N PRO A 94 6.50 7.37 -24.68
CA PRO A 94 5.84 6.06 -24.71
C PRO A 94 6.24 5.09 -23.57
N CYS A 95 5.39 4.11 -23.27
CA CYS A 95 5.60 3.10 -22.21
C CYS A 95 6.91 2.32 -22.42
N SER A 96 7.84 2.40 -21.46
CA SER A 96 9.03 1.55 -21.46
C SER A 96 8.74 0.18 -20.82
N PRO A 97 9.33 -0.90 -21.31
CA PRO A 97 9.29 -2.18 -20.62
C PRO A 97 9.86 -2.02 -19.21
N ALA A 98 9.12 -2.47 -18.20
CA ALA A 98 9.69 -2.69 -16.88
C ALA A 98 10.80 -3.75 -17.02
N PRO A 99 11.88 -3.72 -16.23
CA PRO A 99 12.61 -4.93 -15.93
C PRO A 99 11.56 -5.92 -15.39
N LEU A 100 11.17 -6.88 -16.22
CA LEU A 100 10.03 -7.77 -15.99
C LEU A 100 10.31 -8.61 -14.74
N LEU A 101 9.87 -8.22 -13.55
CA LEU A 101 10.25 -8.93 -12.33
C LEU A 101 9.07 -9.73 -11.76
N SER A 102 7.97 -9.11 -11.32
CA SER A 102 6.89 -9.84 -10.62
C SER A 102 6.14 -10.94 -11.39
N PRO A 103 5.70 -10.76 -12.66
CA PRO A 103 4.94 -11.80 -13.35
C PRO A 103 5.81 -12.99 -13.77
N GLN A 104 7.13 -12.98 -13.53
CA GLN A 104 7.96 -14.14 -13.88
C GLN A 104 7.65 -15.38 -13.04
N ILE A 105 7.20 -15.18 -11.80
CA ILE A 105 7.17 -16.24 -10.77
C ILE A 105 5.83 -16.38 -10.04
N ALA A 106 4.87 -15.48 -10.28
CA ALA A 106 3.57 -15.48 -9.61
C ALA A 106 2.44 -14.94 -10.50
N ASN A 107 1.22 -15.41 -10.27
CA ASN A 107 0.01 -14.81 -10.79
C ASN A 107 -0.36 -13.64 -9.88
N MET A 108 -0.30 -12.42 -10.39
CA MET A 108 -0.45 -11.19 -9.61
C MET A 108 -1.87 -10.62 -9.78
N LEU A 109 -2.59 -10.46 -8.67
CA LEU A 109 -3.91 -9.82 -8.61
C LEU A 109 -3.76 -8.44 -7.95
N TYR A 110 -3.87 -7.39 -8.74
CA TYR A 110 -3.92 -6.02 -8.25
C TYR A 110 -5.38 -5.64 -8.05
N LEU A 111 -5.77 -5.32 -6.82
CA LEU A 111 -7.17 -5.02 -6.46
C LEU A 111 -7.29 -3.57 -6.01
N GLU A 112 -8.09 -2.77 -6.71
CA GLU A 112 -8.41 -1.41 -6.26
C GLU A 112 -9.47 -1.49 -5.14
N SER A 113 -9.06 -1.19 -3.91
CA SER A 113 -9.91 -1.31 -2.72
C SER A 113 -9.69 -0.11 -1.80
N PRO A 114 -10.73 0.39 -1.12
CA PRO A 114 -12.13 -0.07 -1.13
C PRO A 114 -12.95 0.50 -2.32
N ALA A 115 -14.27 0.30 -2.33
CA ALA A 115 -15.17 0.92 -3.31
C ALA A 115 -15.02 2.46 -3.28
N GLY A 116 -14.93 3.08 -4.45
CA GLY A 116 -14.63 4.51 -4.61
C GLY A 116 -13.15 4.82 -4.88
N VAL A 117 -12.27 3.82 -4.85
CA VAL A 117 -10.85 3.94 -5.22
C VAL A 117 -10.64 3.59 -6.69
N GLY A 118 -9.97 4.47 -7.45
CA GLY A 118 -9.66 4.23 -8.85
C GLY A 118 -10.93 3.98 -9.68
N PHE A 119 -11.03 2.82 -10.30
CA PHE A 119 -12.22 2.37 -11.03
C PHE A 119 -13.21 1.56 -10.18
N SER A 120 -12.92 1.28 -8.92
CA SER A 120 -13.86 0.65 -7.99
C SER A 120 -14.97 1.63 -7.62
N TYR A 121 -16.20 1.14 -7.52
CA TYR A 121 -17.36 2.00 -7.26
C TYR A 121 -18.46 1.26 -6.48
N SER A 122 -19.44 2.03 -6.03
CA SER A 122 -20.70 1.55 -5.46
C SER A 122 -21.84 2.19 -6.25
N GLU A 123 -22.85 1.42 -6.63
CA GLU A 123 -24.01 1.94 -7.39
C GLU A 123 -24.74 3.08 -6.66
N ASP A 124 -24.75 3.08 -5.33
CA ASP A 124 -25.33 4.15 -4.51
C ASP A 124 -24.37 5.31 -4.19
N LYS A 125 -23.13 5.24 -4.69
CA LYS A 125 -22.05 6.23 -4.51
C LYS A 125 -21.77 6.57 -3.05
N LYS A 126 -21.96 5.62 -2.12
CA LYS A 126 -21.57 5.77 -0.72
C LYS A 126 -20.23 5.07 -0.48
N TYR A 127 -19.24 5.85 -0.07
CA TYR A 127 -17.85 5.37 0.09
C TYR A 127 -17.33 5.43 1.53
N ALA A 128 -18.15 5.87 2.49
CA ALA A 128 -17.79 5.81 3.90
C ALA A 128 -17.60 4.36 4.35
N THR A 129 -16.44 4.06 4.90
CA THR A 129 -16.04 2.69 5.27
C THR A 129 -15.04 2.70 6.44
N ASN A 130 -14.55 1.52 6.83
CA ASN A 130 -13.63 1.34 7.95
C ASN A 130 -12.83 0.04 7.80
N ASP A 131 -11.82 -0.15 8.66
CA ASP A 131 -10.90 -1.30 8.56
C ASP A 131 -11.59 -2.67 8.53
N THR A 132 -12.62 -2.88 9.37
CA THR A 132 -13.33 -4.17 9.44
C THR A 132 -14.16 -4.44 8.20
N GLU A 133 -14.84 -3.42 7.67
CA GLU A 133 -15.62 -3.51 6.45
C GLU A 133 -14.72 -3.75 5.24
N VAL A 134 -13.60 -3.03 5.13
CA VAL A 134 -12.64 -3.22 4.03
C VAL A 134 -12.04 -4.62 4.05
N ALA A 135 -11.64 -5.14 5.22
CA ALA A 135 -11.11 -6.49 5.34
C ALA A 135 -12.12 -7.55 4.88
N HIS A 136 -13.38 -7.43 5.31
CA HIS A 136 -14.45 -8.34 4.89
C HIS A 136 -14.76 -8.23 3.39
N ASN A 137 -14.82 -7.01 2.85
CA ASN A 137 -15.07 -6.75 1.43
C ASN A 137 -13.96 -7.32 0.53
N ASN A 138 -12.70 -7.21 0.95
CA ASN A 138 -11.57 -7.80 0.24
C ASN A 138 -11.57 -9.33 0.31
N TYR A 139 -12.00 -9.91 1.44
CA TYR A 139 -12.25 -11.35 1.53
C TYR A 139 -13.32 -11.80 0.54
N LEU A 140 -14.46 -11.09 0.45
CA LEU A 140 -15.50 -11.38 -0.52
C LEU A 140 -15.02 -11.19 -1.97
N ALA A 141 -14.18 -10.19 -2.24
CA ALA A 141 -13.56 -9.98 -3.53
C ALA A 141 -12.70 -11.17 -3.94
N LEU A 142 -11.87 -11.67 -3.03
CA LEU A 142 -11.03 -12.83 -3.29
C LEU A 142 -11.86 -14.10 -3.56
N LYS A 143 -12.97 -14.28 -2.84
CA LYS A 143 -13.91 -15.38 -3.09
C LYS A 143 -14.58 -15.26 -4.45
N GLU A 144 -15.00 -14.06 -4.83
CA GLU A 144 -15.60 -13.81 -6.14
C GLU A 144 -14.58 -13.99 -7.27
N PHE A 145 -13.34 -13.54 -7.07
CA PHE A 145 -12.24 -13.77 -8.01
C PHE A 145 -12.03 -15.26 -8.25
N LEU A 146 -11.90 -16.07 -7.20
CA LEU A 146 -11.73 -17.53 -7.34
C LEU A 146 -12.99 -18.25 -7.86
N ARG A 147 -14.17 -17.64 -7.75
CA ARG A 147 -15.37 -18.13 -8.43
C ARG A 147 -15.29 -17.92 -9.94
N LEU A 148 -14.70 -16.80 -10.39
CA LEU A 148 -14.49 -16.46 -11.80
C LEU A 148 -13.30 -17.18 -12.42
N PHE A 149 -12.25 -17.44 -11.63
CA PHE A 149 -11.03 -18.15 -12.04
C PHE A 149 -10.78 -19.38 -11.13
N PRO A 150 -11.67 -20.39 -11.18
CA PRO A 150 -11.60 -21.55 -10.29
C PRO A 150 -10.31 -22.38 -10.44
N GLU A 151 -9.62 -22.27 -11.57
CA GLU A 151 -8.32 -22.91 -11.82
C GLU A 151 -7.24 -22.49 -10.82
N TYR A 152 -7.31 -21.28 -10.24
CA TYR A 152 -6.34 -20.80 -9.24
C TYR A 152 -6.72 -21.13 -7.80
N SER A 153 -7.85 -21.79 -7.55
CA SER A 153 -8.35 -22.07 -6.19
C SER A 153 -7.44 -22.96 -5.36
N LYS A 154 -6.59 -23.76 -6.01
CA LYS A 154 -5.62 -24.66 -5.35
C LYS A 154 -4.23 -24.04 -5.21
N ASN A 155 -3.96 -22.93 -5.89
CA ASN A 155 -2.65 -22.31 -5.91
C ASN A 155 -2.31 -21.78 -4.52
N ASP A 156 -1.03 -21.79 -4.20
CA ASP A 156 -0.54 -21.16 -2.98
C ASP A 156 -0.88 -19.67 -3.00
N LEU A 157 -1.61 -19.21 -1.98
CA LEU A 157 -2.08 -17.83 -1.88
C LEU A 157 -1.15 -17.03 -0.96
N PHE A 158 -0.70 -15.88 -1.44
CA PHE A 158 -0.02 -14.88 -0.63
C PHE A 158 -0.78 -13.56 -0.67
N LEU A 159 -0.85 -12.88 0.47
CA LEU A 159 -1.46 -11.55 0.58
C LEU A 159 -0.34 -10.53 0.80
N THR A 160 -0.17 -9.61 -0.14
CA THR A 160 0.89 -8.61 -0.08
C THR A 160 0.35 -7.20 -0.27
N GLY A 161 1.05 -6.22 0.27
CA GLY A 161 0.66 -4.83 0.14
C GLY A 161 1.64 -3.87 0.77
N GLU A 162 1.35 -2.58 0.64
CA GLU A 162 2.24 -1.50 1.04
C GLU A 162 1.52 -0.41 1.84
N SER A 163 2.23 0.31 2.72
CA SER A 163 1.71 1.52 3.38
C SER A 163 0.56 1.18 4.34
N TYR A 164 -0.61 1.80 4.15
CA TYR A 164 -1.85 1.39 4.85
C TYR A 164 -2.26 -0.08 4.54
N GLY A 165 -1.65 -0.71 3.53
CA GLY A 165 -1.63 -2.16 3.36
C GLY A 165 -1.16 -2.92 4.60
N GLY A 166 -0.37 -2.30 5.48
CA GLY A 166 -0.03 -2.83 6.80
C GLY A 166 -1.21 -3.00 7.76
N ILE A 167 -2.33 -2.30 7.52
CA ILE A 167 -3.60 -2.55 8.20
C ILE A 167 -4.47 -3.52 7.39
N TYR A 168 -4.55 -3.33 6.06
CA TYR A 168 -5.41 -4.14 5.19
C TYR A 168 -5.01 -5.62 5.16
N ILE A 169 -3.72 -5.91 5.07
CA ILE A 169 -3.22 -7.27 4.85
C ILE A 169 -3.40 -8.15 6.09
N PRO A 170 -2.99 -7.74 7.31
CA PRO A 170 -3.19 -8.57 8.50
C PRO A 170 -4.68 -8.78 8.82
N THR A 171 -5.51 -7.74 8.67
CA THR A 171 -6.96 -7.85 8.91
C THR A 171 -7.66 -8.73 7.87
N LEU A 172 -7.27 -8.65 6.58
CA LEU A 172 -7.73 -9.58 5.55
C LEU A 172 -7.28 -11.02 5.83
N ALA A 173 -6.03 -11.19 6.26
CA ALA A 173 -5.47 -12.51 6.56
C ALA A 173 -6.23 -13.21 7.70
N GLU A 174 -6.78 -12.47 8.68
CA GLU A 174 -7.66 -13.05 9.70
C GLU A 174 -8.94 -13.67 9.12
N TRP A 175 -9.53 -13.08 8.07
CA TRP A 175 -10.66 -13.67 7.35
C TRP A 175 -10.24 -14.89 6.55
N VAL A 176 -9.15 -14.74 5.79
CA VAL A 176 -8.66 -15.79 4.88
C VAL A 176 -8.22 -17.03 5.65
N MET A 177 -7.55 -16.88 6.80
CA MET A 177 -7.06 -18.01 7.60
C MET A 177 -8.18 -18.89 8.17
N GLN A 178 -9.41 -18.36 8.26
CA GLN A 178 -10.59 -19.06 8.74
C GLN A 178 -11.35 -19.80 7.62
N ASP A 179 -11.00 -19.54 6.35
CA ASP A 179 -11.64 -20.16 5.19
C ASP A 179 -10.73 -21.26 4.60
N PRO A 180 -11.02 -22.55 4.84
CA PRO A 180 -10.17 -23.64 4.37
C PRO A 180 -10.16 -23.81 2.84
N SER A 181 -11.06 -23.13 2.11
CA SER A 181 -11.02 -23.12 0.65
C SER A 181 -9.98 -22.16 0.07
N LEU A 182 -9.34 -21.33 0.91
CA LEU A 182 -8.27 -20.43 0.51
C LEU A 182 -6.94 -20.98 1.02
N ASN A 183 -6.04 -21.36 0.10
CA ASN A 183 -4.75 -21.98 0.42
C ASN A 183 -3.68 -20.94 0.83
N LEU A 184 -3.94 -20.18 1.90
CA LEU A 184 -3.02 -19.16 2.41
C LEU A 184 -1.68 -19.75 2.87
N LYS A 185 -0.57 -19.25 2.32
CA LYS A 185 0.79 -19.62 2.67
C LYS A 185 1.56 -18.53 3.40
N GLY A 186 1.23 -17.26 3.18
CA GLY A 186 1.97 -16.18 3.82
C GLY A 186 1.45 -14.80 3.51
N ILE A 187 2.01 -13.83 4.22
CA ILE A 187 1.76 -12.40 3.98
C ILE A 187 3.09 -11.64 3.91
N ALA A 188 3.15 -10.59 3.09
CA ALA A 188 4.28 -9.67 3.06
C ALA A 188 3.78 -8.22 3.04
N VAL A 189 4.33 -7.38 3.91
CA VAL A 189 3.95 -5.96 4.01
C VAL A 189 5.18 -5.10 3.82
N GLY A 190 5.13 -4.21 2.81
CA GLY A 190 6.15 -3.20 2.54
C GLY A 190 5.83 -1.88 3.22
N ASN A 191 6.80 -1.28 3.92
CA ASN A 191 6.68 0.05 4.53
C ASN A 191 5.31 0.24 5.20
N GLY A 192 4.97 -0.66 6.11
CA GLY A 192 3.60 -0.85 6.57
C GLY A 192 3.25 0.04 7.75
N LEU A 193 2.01 0.53 7.80
CA LEU A 193 1.50 1.09 9.04
C LEU A 193 1.08 -0.03 10.00
N SER A 194 2.03 -0.53 10.80
CA SER A 194 1.79 -1.64 11.74
C SER A 194 1.36 -1.17 13.13
N SER A 195 1.81 0.02 13.56
CA SER A 195 1.39 0.70 14.79
C SER A 195 1.61 2.20 14.65
N TYR A 196 0.57 2.99 14.92
CA TYR A 196 0.65 4.45 14.82
C TYR A 196 1.59 5.03 15.86
N GLU A 197 1.51 4.56 17.12
CA GLU A 197 2.35 5.04 18.20
C GLU A 197 3.83 4.75 17.92
N ILE A 198 4.14 3.52 17.51
CA ILE A 198 5.51 3.11 17.22
C ILE A 198 6.06 3.89 16.03
N ASN A 199 5.28 4.07 14.96
CA ASN A 199 5.67 4.84 13.77
C ASN A 199 5.90 6.33 14.07
N ASP A 200 4.98 6.97 14.79
CA ASP A 200 5.09 8.38 15.18
C ASP A 200 6.33 8.61 16.06
N ASN A 201 6.54 7.73 17.04
CA ASN A 201 7.71 7.82 17.92
C ASN A 201 9.02 7.63 17.15
N SER A 202 9.12 6.59 16.32
CA SER A 202 10.35 6.27 15.59
C SER A 202 10.70 7.34 14.55
N LEU A 203 9.70 7.98 13.94
CA LEU A 203 9.90 9.06 12.97
C LEU A 203 10.63 10.27 13.57
N VAL A 204 10.37 10.62 14.84
CA VAL A 204 11.07 11.74 15.50
C VAL A 204 12.55 11.44 15.67
N TYR A 205 12.88 10.21 16.08
CA TYR A 205 14.26 9.74 16.14
C TYR A 205 14.90 9.70 14.76
N PHE A 206 14.19 9.17 13.76
CA PHE A 206 14.63 9.13 12.37
C PHE A 206 15.01 10.55 11.90
N ALA A 207 14.12 11.52 12.07
CA ALA A 207 14.33 12.90 11.62
C ALA A 207 15.56 13.54 12.27
N TYR A 208 15.79 13.34 13.58
CA TYR A 208 16.99 13.87 14.23
C TYR A 208 18.27 13.20 13.70
N TYR A 209 18.33 11.87 13.68
CA TYR A 209 19.53 11.14 13.31
C TYR A 209 19.84 11.17 11.80
N HIS A 210 18.89 11.59 10.97
CA HIS A 210 19.11 11.88 9.55
C HIS A 210 19.38 13.37 9.28
N GLY A 211 19.60 14.18 10.33
CA GLY A 211 20.08 15.55 10.22
C GLY A 211 19.00 16.58 9.86
N LEU A 212 17.72 16.24 10.02
CA LEU A 212 16.62 17.17 9.73
C LEU A 212 16.35 18.12 10.90
N LEU A 213 16.57 17.65 12.13
CA LEU A 213 16.31 18.43 13.34
C LEU A 213 17.61 18.97 13.93
N GLY A 214 17.66 20.27 14.21
CA GLY A 214 18.79 20.88 14.91
C GLY A 214 18.87 20.44 16.38
N THR A 215 20.07 20.48 16.96
CA THR A 215 20.32 20.06 18.35
C THR A 215 19.46 20.78 19.38
N GLN A 216 19.06 22.04 19.13
CA GLN A 216 18.19 22.77 20.04
C GLN A 216 16.77 22.20 20.04
N LEU A 217 16.17 21.99 18.88
CA LEU A 217 14.85 21.37 18.76
C LEU A 217 14.84 19.97 19.36
N TRP A 218 15.89 19.18 19.12
CA TRP A 218 16.03 17.86 19.74
C TRP A 218 16.09 17.91 21.28
N LYS A 219 16.84 18.85 21.86
CA LYS A 219 16.89 19.04 23.32
C LYS A 219 15.52 19.42 23.88
N ASP A 220 14.80 20.30 23.20
CA ASP A 220 13.46 20.72 23.62
C ASP A 220 12.47 19.55 23.55
N LEU A 221 12.50 18.77 22.46
CA LEU A 221 11.71 17.54 22.32
C LEU A 221 12.02 16.55 23.45
N GLN A 222 13.29 16.31 23.75
CA GLN A 222 13.70 15.45 24.86
C GLN A 222 13.21 15.98 26.22
N ALA A 223 13.33 17.29 26.47
CA ALA A 223 12.95 17.90 27.74
C ALA A 223 11.43 17.92 27.98
N PHE A 224 10.62 18.06 26.92
CA PHE A 224 9.17 18.24 27.06
C PHE A 224 8.36 16.99 26.73
N CYS A 225 8.88 16.10 25.87
CA CYS A 225 8.15 14.92 25.41
C CYS A 225 8.62 13.61 26.08
N CYS A 226 9.75 13.62 26.78
CA CYS A 226 10.35 12.41 27.33
C CYS A 226 10.46 12.45 28.85
N SER A 227 10.31 11.28 29.47
CA SER A 227 10.48 11.06 30.91
C SER A 227 11.13 9.70 31.13
N GLU A 228 12.13 9.63 32.02
CA GLU A 228 12.81 8.38 32.39
C GLU A 228 13.36 7.58 31.20
N GLY A 229 13.88 8.27 30.18
CA GLY A 229 14.45 7.66 28.98
C GLY A 229 13.43 7.11 27.98
N LYS A 230 12.13 7.36 28.20
CA LYS A 230 11.05 7.05 27.25
C LYS A 230 10.45 8.34 26.72
N CYS A 231 10.28 8.41 25.41
CA CYS A 231 9.65 9.54 24.73
C CYS A 231 8.23 9.18 24.31
N ASN A 232 7.30 10.11 24.49
CA ASN A 232 5.98 10.05 23.89
C ASN A 232 5.86 11.22 22.90
N PHE A 233 5.95 10.89 21.62
CA PHE A 233 5.74 11.80 20.49
C PHE A 233 4.41 11.55 19.77
N HIS A 234 3.55 10.67 20.30
CA HIS A 234 2.31 10.25 19.66
C HIS A 234 1.09 11.04 20.15
N ASP A 235 0.86 11.06 21.46
CA ASP A 235 -0.34 11.64 22.08
C ASP A 235 -0.06 12.46 23.37
N ASN A 236 1.18 12.93 23.50
CA ASN A 236 1.61 13.69 24.66
C ASN A 236 0.83 14.99 24.83
N SER A 237 0.17 15.15 25.98
CA SER A 237 -0.67 16.31 26.30
C SER A 237 0.10 17.54 26.78
N ASN A 238 1.43 17.45 26.94
CA ASN A 238 2.25 18.59 27.33
C ASN A 238 2.25 19.65 26.21
N LEU A 239 1.85 20.88 26.52
CA LEU A 239 1.76 21.97 25.55
C LEU A 239 3.11 22.28 24.89
N ASN A 240 4.20 22.30 25.66
CA ASN A 240 5.54 22.56 25.11
C ASN A 240 5.98 21.42 24.18
N CYS A 241 5.66 20.17 24.53
CA CYS A 241 5.89 19.05 23.62
C CYS A 241 5.08 19.22 22.34
N THR A 242 3.78 19.54 22.45
CA THR A 242 2.89 19.72 21.30
C THR A 242 3.39 20.83 20.36
N LEU A 243 3.89 21.95 20.90
CA LEU A 243 4.46 23.04 20.12
C LEU A 243 5.75 22.61 19.39
N LYS A 244 6.62 21.86 20.05
CA LYS A 244 7.88 21.37 19.45
C LYS A 244 7.65 20.25 18.44
N MET A 245 6.63 19.42 18.66
CA MET A 245 6.18 18.44 17.70
C MET A 245 5.59 19.11 16.45
N ALA A 246 4.90 20.25 16.56
CA ALA A 246 4.44 20.97 15.38
C ALA A 246 5.60 21.48 14.52
N GLU A 247 6.66 22.04 15.14
CA GLU A 247 7.89 22.42 14.43
C GLU A 247 8.55 21.23 13.73
N MET A 248 8.59 20.06 14.39
CA MET A 248 9.12 18.82 13.82
C MET A 248 8.29 18.33 12.62
N ILE A 249 6.95 18.31 12.76
CA ILE A 249 6.02 17.89 11.71
C ILE A 249 6.12 18.82 10.50
N GLU A 250 6.23 20.14 10.71
CA GLU A 250 6.42 21.11 9.63
C GLU A 250 7.71 20.80 8.83
N ILE A 251 8.81 20.50 9.52
CA ILE A 251 10.07 20.11 8.88
C ILE A 251 9.90 18.83 8.04
N VAL A 252 9.28 17.78 8.59
CA VAL A 252 9.21 16.48 7.92
C VAL A 252 8.17 16.45 6.79
N GLU A 253 7.03 17.12 6.97
CA GLU A 253 5.87 16.96 6.09
C GLU A 253 5.55 18.19 5.23
N GLU A 254 5.98 19.40 5.63
CA GLU A 254 5.54 20.66 5.00
C GLU A 254 6.69 21.52 4.45
N SER A 255 7.94 21.10 4.62
CA SER A 255 9.12 21.87 4.19
C SER A 255 9.57 21.60 2.74
N GLY A 256 8.88 20.71 2.03
CA GLY A 256 9.26 20.26 0.69
C GLY A 256 10.21 19.06 0.64
N LEU A 257 10.53 18.45 1.80
CA LEU A 257 11.16 17.14 1.84
C LEU A 257 10.22 16.07 1.27
N ASN A 258 10.81 15.07 0.60
CA ASN A 258 10.05 13.92 0.15
C ASN A 258 9.92 12.89 1.29
N ILE A 259 8.74 12.85 1.93
CA ILE A 259 8.46 11.92 3.03
C ILE A 259 8.59 10.45 2.62
N TYR A 260 8.41 10.13 1.33
CA TYR A 260 8.52 8.77 0.85
C TYR A 260 9.95 8.36 0.50
N ASN A 261 10.87 9.31 0.30
CA ASN A 261 12.27 9.00 0.11
C ASN A 261 13.08 10.25 0.44
N LEU A 262 13.69 10.27 1.63
CA LEU A 262 14.37 11.45 2.16
C LEU A 262 15.42 12.02 1.19
N TYR A 263 16.06 11.18 0.40
CA TYR A 263 17.15 11.57 -0.50
C TYR A 263 16.68 11.84 -1.94
N ALA A 264 15.40 11.66 -2.24
CA ALA A 264 14.82 11.96 -3.53
C ALA A 264 14.26 13.39 -3.61
N PRO A 265 14.20 14.00 -4.81
CA PRO A 265 13.48 15.25 -4.99
C PRO A 265 11.98 15.08 -4.70
N CYS A 266 11.33 16.15 -4.26
CA CYS A 266 9.88 16.20 -4.12
C CYS A 266 9.23 16.66 -5.45
N ALA A 267 8.36 15.83 -6.04
CA ALA A 267 7.65 16.23 -7.25
C ALA A 267 6.69 17.39 -6.94
N GLY A 268 6.87 18.51 -7.65
CA GLY A 268 6.15 19.76 -7.36
C GLY A 268 6.95 20.77 -6.52
N GLY A 269 8.18 20.44 -6.10
CA GLY A 269 9.10 21.36 -5.45
C GLY A 269 8.92 21.44 -3.94
N VAL A 270 8.91 22.65 -3.39
CA VAL A 270 8.59 22.94 -1.98
C VAL A 270 7.15 23.46 -1.93
N PRO A 271 6.11 22.59 -1.91
CA PRO A 271 4.74 23.06 -1.79
C PRO A 271 4.42 23.29 -0.30
N GLY A 272 3.52 24.22 -0.02
CA GLY A 272 2.79 24.18 1.25
C GLY A 272 1.89 22.93 1.31
N SER A 273 1.26 22.68 2.45
CA SER A 273 0.39 21.50 2.68
C SER A 273 -0.80 21.36 1.69
N MET A 274 -1.09 22.39 0.90
CA MET A 274 -2.06 22.38 -0.20
C MET A 274 -1.54 23.19 -1.40
N ARG A 275 -1.94 22.76 -2.60
CA ARG A 275 -1.69 23.51 -3.84
C ARG A 275 -2.96 23.58 -4.70
N TYR A 276 -3.09 24.64 -5.48
CA TYR A 276 -4.11 24.72 -6.52
C TYR A 276 -3.54 24.27 -7.86
N GLU A 277 -4.26 23.41 -8.55
CA GLU A 277 -3.97 22.99 -9.92
C GLU A 277 -5.21 23.17 -10.78
N GLY A 278 -5.26 24.29 -11.53
CA GLY A 278 -6.50 24.74 -12.17
C GLY A 278 -7.60 25.00 -11.13
N ASP A 279 -8.76 24.38 -11.34
CA ASP A 279 -9.90 24.47 -10.43
C ASP A 279 -9.85 23.47 -9.25
N TYR A 280 -8.81 22.62 -9.19
CA TYR A 280 -8.68 21.62 -8.13
C TYR A 280 -7.85 22.12 -6.97
N LEU A 281 -8.36 21.91 -5.75
CA LEU A 281 -7.53 21.92 -4.55
C LEU A 281 -6.88 20.55 -4.39
N VAL A 282 -5.56 20.48 -4.41
CA VAL A 282 -4.80 19.25 -4.20
C VAL A 282 -4.29 19.21 -2.77
N THR A 283 -4.64 18.14 -2.06
CA THR A 283 -4.12 17.84 -0.72
C THR A 283 -3.22 16.61 -0.76
N HIS A 284 -2.18 16.63 0.07
CA HIS A 284 -1.18 15.57 0.16
C HIS A 284 -1.26 14.77 1.47
N ASP A 285 -2.02 15.23 2.46
CA ASP A 285 -2.06 14.58 3.78
C ASP A 285 -3.05 13.39 3.79
N LEU A 286 -2.50 12.18 3.68
CA LEU A 286 -3.26 10.92 3.76
C LEU A 286 -3.78 10.60 5.17
N GLY A 287 -3.25 11.27 6.20
CA GLY A 287 -3.82 11.23 7.54
C GLY A 287 -3.46 10.05 8.39
N ASN A 288 -2.22 9.59 8.30
CA ASN A 288 -1.74 8.45 9.07
C ASN A 288 -0.69 8.83 10.11
N SER A 289 0.00 9.95 9.93
CA SER A 289 1.03 10.42 10.87
C SER A 289 0.43 11.36 11.93
N PHE A 290 0.85 11.20 13.18
CA PHE A 290 0.54 12.10 14.30
C PHE A 290 -0.96 12.37 14.49
N ILE A 291 -1.81 11.37 14.23
CA ILE A 291 -3.27 11.53 14.22
C ILE A 291 -3.87 11.82 15.60
N ARG A 292 -3.12 11.54 16.67
CA ARG A 292 -3.49 11.83 18.07
C ARG A 292 -2.85 13.12 18.61
N MET A 293 -2.01 13.80 17.84
CA MET A 293 -1.39 15.05 18.27
C MET A 293 -2.46 16.16 18.37
N PRO A 294 -2.60 16.86 19.52
CA PRO A 294 -3.75 17.74 19.78
C PRO A 294 -3.99 18.83 18.72
N MET A 295 -2.94 19.50 18.24
CA MET A 295 -3.06 20.55 17.21
C MET A 295 -3.49 19.99 15.86
N ARG A 296 -2.87 18.89 15.41
CA ARG A 296 -3.17 18.26 14.11
C ARG A 296 -4.57 17.65 14.10
N PHE A 297 -4.99 17.04 15.20
CA PHE A 297 -6.34 16.51 15.38
C PHE A 297 -7.41 17.61 15.24
N SER A 298 -7.23 18.74 15.91
CA SER A 298 -8.14 19.88 15.82
C SER A 298 -8.18 20.48 14.41
N TRP A 299 -7.01 20.65 13.77
CA TRP A 299 -6.93 21.19 12.42
C TRP A 299 -7.63 20.31 11.38
N ARG A 300 -7.41 18.98 11.42
CA ARG A 300 -8.10 18.04 10.52
C ARG A 300 -9.61 18.09 10.69
N GLN A 301 -10.12 18.12 11.93
CA GLN A 301 -11.57 18.24 12.17
C GLN A 301 -12.16 19.52 11.59
N ASN A 302 -11.43 20.63 11.64
CA ASN A 302 -11.86 21.92 11.11
C ASN A 302 -11.75 21.99 9.59
N LEU A 303 -10.70 21.41 8.99
CA LEU A 303 -10.51 21.34 7.55
C LEU A 303 -11.68 20.63 6.86
N PHE A 304 -12.14 19.49 7.42
CA PHE A 304 -13.29 18.76 6.87
C PHE A 304 -14.64 19.46 7.08
N ARG A 305 -14.69 20.58 7.82
CA ARG A 305 -15.88 21.42 7.98
C ARG A 305 -15.86 22.67 7.07
N MET A 306 -14.73 22.97 6.44
CA MET A 306 -14.57 24.15 5.57
C MET A 306 -15.40 24.01 4.27
N PRO A 307 -16.11 25.08 3.82
CA PRO A 307 -16.87 25.07 2.57
C PRO A 307 -16.02 24.81 1.31
N VAL A 308 -14.73 25.11 1.35
CA VAL A 308 -13.77 24.85 0.26
C VAL A 308 -13.65 23.35 -0.04
N ALA A 309 -13.94 22.47 0.95
CA ALA A 309 -14.06 21.03 0.74
C ALA A 309 -15.34 20.62 -0.04
N ARG A 310 -16.13 21.58 -0.54
CA ARG A 310 -17.20 21.39 -1.53
C ARG A 310 -16.75 21.68 -2.97
N ASN A 311 -15.53 22.21 -3.18
CA ASN A 311 -14.92 22.34 -4.51
C ASN A 311 -14.36 20.98 -4.97
N LYS A 312 -13.91 20.89 -6.23
CA LYS A 312 -13.25 19.68 -6.75
C LYS A 312 -11.92 19.47 -6.01
N VAL A 313 -11.89 18.58 -5.02
CA VAL A 313 -10.68 18.24 -4.26
C VAL A 313 -10.06 16.98 -4.86
N ARG A 314 -8.75 17.02 -5.13
CA ARG A 314 -7.96 15.84 -5.49
C ARG A 314 -7.00 15.51 -4.35
N MET A 315 -6.74 14.22 -4.16
CA MET A 315 -5.73 13.74 -3.23
C MET A 315 -4.62 13.06 -4.05
N ASP A 316 -3.42 13.60 -3.95
CA ASP A 316 -2.21 12.99 -4.52
C ASP A 316 -1.28 12.60 -3.38
N PRO A 317 -0.67 11.41 -3.39
CA PRO A 317 0.35 11.07 -2.40
C PRO A 317 1.46 12.14 -2.36
N PRO A 318 1.99 12.49 -1.17
CA PRO A 318 3.06 13.47 -1.01
C PRO A 318 4.20 13.30 -1.99
N CYS A 319 4.66 14.40 -2.59
CA CYS A 319 5.84 14.41 -3.45
C CYS A 319 5.80 13.44 -4.66
N THR A 320 4.60 13.00 -5.06
CA THR A 320 4.42 12.17 -6.25
C THR A 320 3.84 12.96 -7.42
N ASN A 321 4.10 12.46 -8.64
CA ASN A 321 3.46 12.94 -9.85
C ASN A 321 2.51 11.85 -10.38
N SER A 322 1.20 12.09 -10.28
CA SER A 322 0.14 11.20 -10.75
C SER A 322 -0.36 11.54 -12.15
N THR A 323 0.18 12.57 -12.82
CA THR A 323 -0.31 13.04 -14.14
C THR A 323 -0.24 11.95 -15.20
N ALA A 324 0.91 11.29 -15.35
CA ALA A 324 1.09 10.25 -16.38
C ALA A 324 0.11 9.06 -16.24
N PRO A 325 -0.01 8.39 -15.08
CA PRO A 325 -0.99 7.32 -14.93
C PRO A 325 -2.43 7.83 -15.03
N THR A 326 -2.72 9.03 -14.51
CA THR A 326 -4.07 9.62 -14.60
C THR A 326 -4.50 9.84 -16.05
N MET A 327 -3.62 10.41 -16.88
CA MET A 327 -3.90 10.62 -18.30
C MET A 327 -4.07 9.29 -19.04
N TYR A 328 -3.20 8.32 -18.76
CA TYR A 328 -3.25 7.01 -19.43
C TYR A 328 -4.53 6.26 -19.10
N LEU A 329 -4.82 6.07 -17.80
CA LEU A 329 -5.96 5.29 -17.33
C LEU A 329 -7.31 5.93 -17.65
N ASN A 330 -7.38 7.25 -17.77
CA ASN A 330 -8.61 7.94 -18.17
C ASN A 330 -8.84 8.04 -19.68
N SER A 331 -7.87 7.64 -20.52
CA SER A 331 -8.09 7.62 -21.97
C SER A 331 -9.25 6.66 -22.33
N PRO A 332 -10.17 7.04 -23.24
CA PRO A 332 -11.30 6.19 -23.62
C PRO A 332 -10.86 4.81 -24.12
N GLU A 333 -9.75 4.74 -24.83
CA GLU A 333 -9.20 3.50 -25.39
C GLU A 333 -8.71 2.57 -24.29
N VAL A 334 -8.01 3.10 -23.27
CA VAL A 334 -7.53 2.28 -22.13
C VAL A 334 -8.70 1.85 -21.25
N ARG A 335 -9.66 2.73 -20.94
CA ARG A 335 -10.87 2.36 -20.20
C ARG A 335 -11.64 1.23 -20.90
N LYS A 336 -11.76 1.30 -22.23
CA LYS A 336 -12.37 0.24 -23.03
C LYS A 336 -11.56 -1.05 -22.99
N ALA A 337 -10.23 -0.97 -23.14
CA ALA A 337 -9.34 -2.13 -23.10
C ALA A 337 -9.37 -2.86 -21.75
N LEU A 338 -9.52 -2.11 -20.65
CA LEU A 338 -9.59 -2.63 -19.29
C LEU A 338 -11.02 -2.98 -18.85
N HIS A 339 -11.98 -2.99 -19.78
CA HIS A 339 -13.38 -3.32 -19.50
C HIS A 339 -13.99 -2.47 -18.37
N ILE A 340 -13.60 -1.21 -18.29
CA ILE A 340 -14.04 -0.31 -17.23
C ILE A 340 -15.52 0.03 -17.43
N SER A 341 -16.33 -0.24 -16.40
CA SER A 341 -17.74 0.11 -16.37
C SER A 341 -17.96 1.60 -16.67
N PRO A 342 -18.95 1.97 -17.50
CA PRO A 342 -19.37 3.37 -17.66
C PRO A 342 -19.80 4.05 -16.35
N ASN A 343 -20.19 3.27 -15.35
CA ASN A 343 -20.55 3.77 -14.02
C ASN A 343 -19.33 4.05 -13.12
N ALA A 344 -18.14 3.55 -13.48
CA ALA A 344 -16.92 3.80 -12.73
C ALA A 344 -16.50 5.27 -12.89
N PRO A 345 -16.02 5.92 -11.82
CA PRO A 345 -15.61 7.32 -11.87
C PRO A 345 -14.38 7.53 -12.79
N GLU A 346 -14.02 8.79 -12.98
CA GLU A 346 -12.69 9.14 -13.49
C GLU A 346 -11.64 8.59 -12.52
N TRP A 347 -10.62 7.93 -13.06
CA TRP A 347 -9.55 7.36 -12.26
C TRP A 347 -8.72 8.48 -11.63
N GLN A 348 -8.45 8.33 -10.35
CA GLN A 348 -7.52 9.16 -9.59
C GLN A 348 -6.64 8.23 -8.76
N VAL A 349 -5.39 8.65 -8.51
CA VAL A 349 -4.44 7.87 -7.72
C VAL A 349 -4.98 7.59 -6.32
N CYS A 350 -5.57 8.60 -5.66
CA CYS A 350 -6.21 8.44 -4.36
C CYS A 350 -7.57 9.13 -4.35
N SER A 351 -8.55 8.46 -3.75
CA SER A 351 -9.90 8.96 -3.56
C SER A 351 -9.99 9.80 -2.29
N PHE A 352 -10.10 11.12 -2.46
CA PHE A 352 -10.29 12.05 -1.35
C PHE A 352 -11.55 11.72 -0.53
N GLU A 353 -12.64 11.33 -1.19
CA GLU A 353 -13.91 11.01 -0.53
C GLU A 353 -13.78 9.78 0.37
N VAL A 354 -13.12 8.72 -0.12
CA VAL A 354 -12.80 7.54 0.68
C VAL A 354 -11.94 7.95 1.87
N ASN A 355 -10.79 8.60 1.64
CA ASN A 355 -9.86 8.94 2.71
C ASN A 355 -10.49 9.80 3.82
N ARG A 356 -11.27 10.82 3.43
CA ARG A 356 -11.98 11.72 4.34
C ARG A 356 -13.02 11.01 5.21
N SER A 357 -13.74 10.05 4.63
CA SER A 357 -14.83 9.35 5.31
C SER A 357 -14.38 8.04 5.98
N TYR A 358 -13.10 7.67 5.81
CA TYR A 358 -12.51 6.45 6.32
C TYR A 358 -12.37 6.49 7.85
N LYS A 359 -12.94 5.50 8.53
CA LYS A 359 -12.77 5.32 9.99
C LYS A 359 -11.67 4.30 10.28
N ARG A 360 -10.58 4.79 10.86
CA ARG A 360 -9.48 3.99 11.41
C ARG A 360 -9.93 3.42 12.75
N LEU A 361 -10.00 2.09 12.86
CA LEU A 361 -10.47 1.36 14.03
C LEU A 361 -9.31 0.72 14.79
N TYR A 362 -8.29 0.26 14.05
CA TYR A 362 -7.12 -0.36 14.65
C TYR A 362 -5.96 0.62 14.72
N MET A 363 -5.38 0.77 15.91
CA MET A 363 -4.21 1.63 16.16
C MET A 363 -2.88 0.86 16.11
N GLN A 364 -2.95 -0.46 16.09
CA GLN A 364 -1.82 -1.37 16.00
C GLN A 364 -2.29 -2.73 15.52
N MET A 365 -1.39 -3.52 14.94
CA MET A 365 -1.66 -4.84 14.35
C MET A 365 -1.17 -6.03 15.19
N ASN A 366 -0.75 -5.81 16.44
CA ASN A 366 -0.17 -6.87 17.28
C ASN A 366 -1.06 -8.12 17.33
N ASP A 367 -2.35 -7.95 17.58
CA ASP A 367 -3.29 -9.08 17.72
C ASP A 367 -3.43 -9.87 16.41
N GLN A 368 -3.52 -9.18 15.27
CA GLN A 368 -3.61 -9.79 13.95
C GLN A 368 -2.36 -10.65 13.67
N TYR A 369 -1.17 -10.08 13.86
CA TYR A 369 0.10 -10.79 13.65
C TYR A 369 0.26 -11.96 14.62
N LEU A 370 -0.04 -11.79 15.92
CA LEU A 370 0.05 -12.86 16.91
C LEU A 370 -0.90 -14.02 16.59
N LYS A 371 -2.11 -13.73 16.09
CA LYS A 371 -3.05 -14.77 15.66
C LYS A 371 -2.54 -15.55 14.45
N LEU A 372 -1.97 -14.87 13.45
CA LEU A 372 -1.36 -15.52 12.29
C LEU A 372 -0.15 -16.37 12.69
N LEU A 373 0.72 -15.84 13.55
CA LEU A 373 1.90 -16.53 14.08
C LEU A 373 1.51 -17.77 14.90
N GLY A 374 0.45 -17.68 15.70
CA GLY A 374 -0.07 -18.80 16.50
C GLY A 374 -0.53 -19.99 15.68
N ALA A 375 -0.87 -19.81 14.39
CA ALA A 375 -1.19 -20.91 13.48
C ALA A 375 0.03 -21.71 13.01
N MET A 376 1.24 -21.17 13.18
CA MET A 376 2.53 -21.82 12.93
C MET A 376 2.73 -22.40 11.52
N LYS A 377 1.98 -21.92 10.53
CA LYS A 377 1.99 -22.43 9.15
C LYS A 377 2.10 -21.35 8.07
N TYR A 378 2.10 -20.08 8.45
CA TYR A 378 2.18 -18.96 7.53
C TYR A 378 3.57 -18.34 7.56
N ARG A 379 4.12 -18.03 6.38
CA ARG A 379 5.35 -17.25 6.26
C ARG A 379 5.00 -15.76 6.27
N ILE A 380 5.55 -15.02 7.22
CA ILE A 380 5.30 -13.58 7.36
C ILE A 380 6.59 -12.80 7.06
N LEU A 381 6.47 -11.76 6.24
CA LEU A 381 7.54 -10.80 5.96
C LEU A 381 7.05 -9.38 6.22
N VAL A 382 7.80 -8.62 7.01
CA VAL A 382 7.70 -7.17 7.08
C VAL A 382 8.98 -6.61 6.50
N TYR A 383 8.86 -5.78 5.47
CA TYR A 383 10.02 -5.19 4.83
C TYR A 383 9.89 -3.68 4.68
N ASN A 384 10.98 -2.93 4.81
CA ASN A 384 10.96 -1.48 4.72
C ASN A 384 12.15 -0.96 3.92
N GLY A 385 11.89 -0.02 3.01
CA GLY A 385 12.94 0.87 2.55
C GLY A 385 13.47 1.73 3.69
N ASP A 386 14.79 1.78 3.87
CA ASP A 386 15.41 2.42 5.04
C ASP A 386 15.56 3.95 4.93
N VAL A 387 15.10 4.56 3.83
CA VAL A 387 15.09 6.02 3.65
C VAL A 387 13.67 6.62 3.59
N ASP A 388 12.65 5.80 3.86
CA ASP A 388 11.26 6.22 4.01
C ASP A 388 11.01 6.88 5.38
N MET A 389 10.26 7.97 5.38
CA MET A 389 9.81 8.66 6.59
C MET A 389 8.32 8.43 6.88
N ALA A 390 7.51 8.02 5.90
CA ALA A 390 6.07 7.82 6.12
C ALA A 390 5.79 6.58 6.99
N CYS A 391 6.47 5.46 6.69
CA CYS A 391 6.43 4.22 7.45
C CYS A 391 7.87 3.70 7.61
N ASN A 392 8.63 4.41 8.44
CA ASN A 392 10.08 4.24 8.55
C ASN A 392 10.46 2.86 9.12
N PHE A 393 11.61 2.35 8.69
CA PHE A 393 12.07 1.00 9.06
C PHE A 393 12.27 0.79 10.57
N LEU A 394 12.61 1.84 11.33
CA LEU A 394 12.77 1.73 12.79
C LEU A 394 11.44 1.35 13.45
N GLY A 395 10.34 1.96 13.00
CA GLY A 395 9.02 1.70 13.54
C GLY A 395 8.59 0.25 13.33
N ASP A 396 8.72 -0.26 12.10
CA ASP A 396 8.37 -1.65 11.81
C ASP A 396 9.36 -2.66 12.42
N GLU A 397 10.65 -2.33 12.58
CA GLU A 397 11.61 -3.17 13.32
C GLU A 397 11.19 -3.29 14.79
N TRP A 398 10.83 -2.17 15.43
CA TRP A 398 10.33 -2.14 16.81
C TRP A 398 9.00 -2.89 16.96
N PHE A 399 8.09 -2.75 15.99
CA PHE A 399 6.84 -3.48 15.96
C PHE A 399 7.08 -4.99 15.93
N VAL A 400 7.90 -5.50 15.00
CA VAL A 400 8.19 -6.94 14.89
C VAL A 400 8.87 -7.46 16.16
N ASP A 401 9.81 -6.70 16.74
CA ASP A 401 10.45 -7.05 18.00
C ASP A 401 9.44 -7.12 19.17
N SER A 402 8.45 -6.23 19.19
CA SER A 402 7.39 -6.20 20.20
C SER A 402 6.49 -7.44 20.19
N LEU A 403 6.46 -8.20 19.09
CA LEU A 403 5.71 -9.46 19.01
C LEU A 403 6.37 -10.59 19.81
N CYS A 404 7.60 -10.38 20.32
CA CYS A 404 8.31 -11.29 21.23
C CYS A 404 8.42 -12.74 20.71
N GLN A 405 8.55 -12.90 19.39
CA GLN A 405 8.79 -14.22 18.79
C GLN A 405 10.23 -14.69 19.07
N LYS A 406 10.47 -16.00 18.99
CA LYS A 406 11.82 -16.55 19.18
C LYS A 406 12.71 -16.18 17.99
N VAL A 407 13.84 -15.54 18.26
CA VAL A 407 14.89 -15.28 17.24
C VAL A 407 15.45 -16.60 16.76
N GLN A 408 15.40 -16.83 15.44
CA GLN A 408 15.98 -18.00 14.78
C GLN A 408 17.31 -17.65 14.14
N VAL A 409 17.41 -16.45 13.55
CA VAL A 409 18.63 -15.93 12.95
C VAL A 409 18.85 -14.50 13.43
N ALA A 410 20.01 -14.26 14.02
CA ALA A 410 20.41 -12.92 14.46
C ALA A 410 20.50 -11.96 13.27
N ARG A 411 20.35 -10.66 13.54
CA ARG A 411 20.39 -9.61 12.52
C ARG A 411 21.67 -9.72 11.68
N ARG A 412 21.52 -9.79 10.36
CA ARG A 412 22.62 -9.98 9.40
C ARG A 412 22.33 -9.22 8.11
N PRO A 413 23.34 -8.89 7.29
CA PRO A 413 23.08 -8.42 5.95
C PRO A 413 22.44 -9.53 5.10
N TRP A 414 21.61 -9.15 4.14
CA TRP A 414 21.16 -10.02 3.06
C TRP A 414 21.72 -9.51 1.73
N LEU A 415 21.94 -10.42 0.78
CA LEU A 415 22.67 -10.14 -0.46
C LEU A 415 21.79 -10.35 -1.69
N TYR A 416 21.92 -9.48 -2.68
CA TYR A 416 21.42 -9.70 -4.03
C TYR A 416 22.56 -9.54 -5.04
N THR A 417 22.39 -10.11 -6.23
CA THR A 417 23.42 -10.06 -7.27
C THR A 417 23.04 -9.04 -8.34
N GLU A 418 23.90 -8.06 -8.58
CA GLU A 418 23.76 -7.05 -9.62
C GLU A 418 25.06 -6.96 -10.41
N GLY A 419 24.96 -6.99 -11.76
CA GLY A 419 26.15 -6.94 -12.61
C GLY A 419 27.13 -8.11 -12.43
N GLY A 420 26.68 -9.24 -11.87
CA GLY A 420 27.52 -10.39 -11.55
C GLY A 420 28.19 -10.35 -10.17
N GLU A 421 28.02 -9.27 -9.42
CA GLU A 421 28.62 -9.07 -8.11
C GLU A 421 27.56 -9.05 -7.00
N ASN A 422 27.91 -9.56 -5.82
CA ASN A 422 27.01 -9.52 -4.67
C ASN A 422 27.05 -8.15 -4.00
N GLN A 423 25.88 -7.56 -3.80
CA GLN A 423 25.66 -6.31 -3.09
C GLN A 423 24.83 -6.56 -1.83
N ILE A 424 25.05 -5.75 -0.80
CA ILE A 424 24.19 -5.73 0.39
C ILE A 424 22.85 -5.11 0.00
N GLY A 425 21.79 -5.93 0.03
CA GLY A 425 20.41 -5.48 -0.18
C GLY A 425 19.81 -4.78 1.04
N GLY A 426 20.38 -5.01 2.23
CA GLY A 426 19.98 -4.43 3.51
C GLY A 426 20.23 -5.41 4.64
N PHE A 427 19.44 -5.34 5.71
CA PHE A 427 19.57 -6.20 6.89
C PHE A 427 18.30 -7.01 7.14
N VAL A 428 18.44 -8.25 7.59
CA VAL A 428 17.33 -9.13 7.94
C VAL A 428 17.51 -9.69 9.34
N LYS A 429 16.41 -9.78 10.08
CA LYS A 429 16.31 -10.46 11.38
C LYS A 429 15.16 -11.46 11.30
N GLU A 430 15.45 -12.73 11.56
CA GLU A 430 14.48 -13.81 11.36
C GLU A 430 14.08 -14.42 12.70
N PHE A 431 12.77 -14.54 12.89
CA PHE A 431 12.13 -15.16 14.03
C PHE A 431 11.38 -16.41 13.57
N THR A 432 10.76 -17.12 14.51
CA THR A 432 9.81 -18.19 14.17
C THR A 432 8.67 -17.63 13.32
N ASN A 433 8.61 -18.03 12.04
CA ASN A 433 7.55 -17.71 11.07
C ASN A 433 7.35 -16.22 10.70
N ILE A 434 8.20 -15.31 11.17
CA ILE A 434 8.24 -13.90 10.74
C ILE A 434 9.68 -13.42 10.55
N ALA A 435 9.90 -12.62 9.52
CA ALA A 435 11.15 -11.90 9.32
C ALA A 435 10.89 -10.40 9.17
N PHE A 436 11.79 -9.59 9.73
CA PHE A 436 11.91 -8.16 9.44
C PHE A 436 13.12 -7.94 8.53
N LEU A 437 12.96 -7.14 7.47
CA LEU A 437 13.99 -6.90 6.47
C LEU A 437 14.03 -5.43 6.03
N THR A 438 15.21 -4.81 6.02
CA THR A 438 15.41 -3.49 5.39
C THR A 438 15.88 -3.64 3.94
N VAL A 439 15.46 -2.72 3.08
CA VAL A 439 15.97 -2.57 1.71
C VAL A 439 16.76 -1.27 1.61
N LYS A 440 18.08 -1.42 1.54
CA LYS A 440 19.04 -0.33 1.70
C LYS A 440 18.99 0.66 0.55
N GLY A 441 18.65 1.90 0.85
CA GLY A 441 18.53 3.01 -0.10
C GLY A 441 17.19 3.06 -0.82
N ALA A 442 16.20 2.24 -0.42
CA ALA A 442 14.84 2.33 -0.91
C ALA A 442 14.00 3.23 0.00
N GLY A 443 13.07 3.98 -0.59
CA GLY A 443 12.03 4.72 0.09
C GLY A 443 10.77 3.88 0.33
N HIS A 444 9.61 4.54 0.32
CA HIS A 444 8.31 3.96 0.63
C HIS A 444 7.88 2.91 -0.39
N MET A 445 8.00 3.25 -1.67
CA MET A 445 7.71 2.36 -2.80
C MET A 445 8.96 1.55 -3.14
N VAL A 446 9.30 0.60 -2.28
CA VAL A 446 10.52 -0.23 -2.40
C VAL A 446 10.74 -0.81 -3.80
N PRO A 447 9.72 -1.36 -4.49
CA PRO A 447 9.93 -1.93 -5.81
C PRO A 447 10.24 -0.89 -6.89
N THR A 448 9.85 0.37 -6.69
CA THR A 448 10.21 1.48 -7.58
C THR A 448 11.68 1.85 -7.43
N ASP A 449 12.16 1.97 -6.18
CA ASP A 449 13.49 2.49 -5.90
C ASP A 449 14.59 1.44 -6.04
N GLN A 450 14.29 0.18 -5.69
CA GLN A 450 15.25 -0.94 -5.70
C GLN A 450 14.63 -2.20 -6.35
N PRO A 451 14.28 -2.16 -7.65
CA PRO A 451 13.49 -3.21 -8.30
C PRO A 451 14.13 -4.59 -8.23
N LEU A 452 15.44 -4.71 -8.50
CA LEU A 452 16.15 -5.98 -8.50
C LEU A 452 16.24 -6.59 -7.09
N ALA A 453 16.50 -5.76 -6.08
CA ALA A 453 16.54 -6.18 -4.69
C ALA A 453 15.14 -6.61 -4.21
N ALA A 454 14.11 -5.82 -4.52
CA ALA A 454 12.71 -6.11 -4.20
C ALA A 454 12.26 -7.45 -4.82
N PHE A 455 12.61 -7.72 -6.08
CA PHE A 455 12.31 -8.99 -6.72
C PHE A 455 13.07 -10.16 -6.11
N THR A 456 14.35 -9.99 -5.77
CA THR A 456 15.15 -11.04 -5.13
C THR A 456 14.54 -11.42 -3.78
N MET A 457 14.17 -10.42 -2.97
CA MET A 457 13.45 -10.60 -1.72
C MET A 457 12.11 -11.32 -1.93
N PHE A 458 11.28 -10.86 -2.87
CA PHE A 458 9.99 -11.46 -3.19
C PHE A 458 10.10 -12.91 -3.67
N SER A 459 11.05 -13.20 -4.57
CA SER A 459 11.33 -14.57 -5.04
C SER A 459 11.69 -15.49 -3.87
N ARG A 460 12.59 -15.04 -2.99
CA ARG A 460 12.99 -15.83 -1.82
C ARG A 460 11.82 -16.04 -0.88
N PHE A 461 11.00 -15.00 -0.66
CA PHE A 461 9.78 -15.07 0.15
C PHE A 461 8.81 -16.14 -0.34
N ILE A 462 8.42 -16.12 -1.62
CA ILE A 462 7.41 -17.06 -2.14
C ILE A 462 7.95 -18.49 -2.28
N LYS A 463 9.27 -18.68 -2.47
CA LYS A 463 9.91 -20.00 -2.63
C LYS A 463 10.32 -20.66 -1.31
N ASN A 464 10.05 -20.02 -0.17
CA ASN A 464 10.53 -20.47 1.13
C ASN A 464 12.07 -20.54 1.25
N GLU A 465 12.80 -19.66 0.55
CA GLU A 465 14.27 -19.59 0.58
C GLU A 465 14.76 -18.58 1.64
N PRO A 466 15.96 -18.78 2.24
CA PRO A 466 16.59 -17.78 3.11
C PRO A 466 16.84 -16.45 2.39
N TYR A 467 16.69 -15.33 3.12
CA TYR A 467 16.90 -13.98 2.60
C TYR A 467 18.34 -13.61 2.39
#